data_AF-A0A925Q1E3-F1
#
_entry.id   AF-A0A925Q1E3-F1
#
_cell.length_a   1.000
_cell.length_b   1.000
_cell.length_c   1.000
_cell.angle_alpha   90.00
_cell.angle_beta   90.00
_cell.angle_gamma   90.00
#
_symmetry.space_group_name_H-M   'P 1'
#
loop_
_entity.id
_entity.type
_entity.pdbx_description
1 polymer ?
#
loop_
_entity_poly.entity_id
_entity_poly.type
_entity_poly.pdbx_seq_one_letter_code
_entity_poly.pdbx_strand_id
1 'polypeptide(L)'
;MHRVLVLGGYGFFGSRICEALVRNPRIHLLIAGRDEHKATALAYKLGIGADRAKIVDATSPQLALQLRKLEIGTLIHTAGPFQEQNYAVAQAAIQARCNYFDLADARAFVGGI
;
A
#
# COMPACT_ATOMS: atom_id res chain seq x y z
N MET A 1 -13.05 1.07 12.30
CA MET A 1 -12.31 1.94 11.36
C MET A 1 -11.52 1.03 10.43
N HIS A 2 -11.59 1.21 9.11
CA HIS A 2 -10.99 0.28 8.13
C HIS A 2 -9.52 0.62 7.87
N ARG A 3 -8.61 -0.34 8.02
CA ARG A 3 -7.16 -0.11 7.88
C ARG A 3 -6.73 -0.30 6.43
N VAL A 4 -6.27 0.79 5.80
CA VAL A 4 -5.85 0.81 4.40
C VAL A 4 -4.35 1.13 4.34
N LEU A 5 -3.57 0.24 3.72
CA LEU A 5 -2.16 0.46 3.44
C LEU A 5 -1.99 0.85 1.97
N VAL A 6 -1.34 1.99 1.70
CA VAL A 6 -0.90 2.35 0.35
C VAL A 6 0.58 2.04 0.21
N LEU A 7 0.91 0.97 -0.50
CA LEU A 7 2.28 0.53 -0.78
C LEU A 7 2.83 1.27 -2.00
N GLY A 8 3.96 1.97 -1.82
CA GLY A 8 4.37 3.02 -2.75
C GLY A 8 3.64 4.34 -2.49
N GLY A 9 3.19 4.57 -1.25
CA GLY A 9 2.28 5.66 -0.88
C GLY A 9 2.84 7.07 -1.05
N TYR A 10 4.17 7.24 -1.15
CA TYR A 10 4.83 8.51 -1.44
C TYR A 10 5.31 8.63 -2.90
N GLY A 11 4.87 7.72 -3.78
CA GLY A 11 5.06 7.81 -5.22
C GLY A 11 4.04 8.72 -5.90
N PHE A 12 4.11 8.84 -7.23
CA PHE A 12 3.26 9.73 -8.01
C PHE A 12 1.75 9.44 -7.83
N PHE A 13 1.33 8.19 -8.02
CA PHE A 13 -0.07 7.80 -7.84
C PHE A 13 -0.43 7.61 -6.36
N GLY A 14 0.44 6.94 -5.60
CA GLY A 14 0.21 6.64 -4.18
C GLY A 14 -0.05 7.89 -3.35
N SER A 15 0.68 8.98 -3.57
CA SER A 15 0.50 10.22 -2.79
C SER A 15 -0.87 10.86 -3.00
N ARG A 16 -1.38 10.84 -4.24
CA ARG A 16 -2.73 11.33 -4.56
C ARG A 16 -3.82 10.47 -3.94
N ILE A 17 -3.63 9.16 -3.93
CA ILE A 17 -4.55 8.22 -3.25
C ILE A 17 -4.53 8.49 -1.74
N CYS A 18 -3.36 8.65 -1.12
CA CYS A 18 -3.25 9.03 0.28
C CYS A 18 -3.97 10.35 0.60
N GLU A 19 -3.75 11.39 -0.23
CA GLU A 19 -4.41 12.71 -0.11
C GLU A 19 -5.94 12.63 -0.22
N ALA A 20 -6.47 11.70 -1.01
CA ALA A 20 -7.90 11.47 -1.13
C ALA A 20 -8.45 10.69 0.07
N LEU A 21 -7.80 9.58 0.45
CA LEU A 21 -8.28 8.68 1.50
C LEU A 21 -8.25 9.30 2.89
N VAL A 22 -7.28 10.18 3.16
CA VAL A 22 -7.12 10.81 4.48
C VAL A 22 -8.34 11.65 4.89
N ARG A 23 -9.12 12.13 3.92
CA ARG A 23 -10.32 12.93 4.14
C ARG A 23 -11.51 12.12 4.67
N ASN A 24 -11.43 10.79 4.63
CA ASN A 24 -12.50 9.91 5.08
C ASN A 24 -12.25 9.45 6.52
N PRO A 25 -13.06 9.89 7.51
CA PRO A 25 -12.84 9.57 8.92
C PRO A 25 -13.03 8.08 9.25
N ARG A 26 -13.61 7.29 8.34
CA ARG A 26 -13.76 5.83 8.53
C ARG A 26 -12.51 5.04 8.12
N ILE A 27 -11.53 5.69 7.49
CA ILE A 27 -10.29 5.08 7.00
C ILE A 27 -9.14 5.38 7.96
N HIS A 28 -8.50 4.32 8.44
CA HIS A 28 -7.22 4.37 9.12
C HIS A 28 -6.12 4.19 8.07
N LEU A 29 -5.64 5.30 7.51
CA LEU A 29 -4.62 5.30 6.46
C LEU A 29 -3.23 4.98 7.05
N LEU A 30 -2.50 4.11 6.35
CA LEU A 30 -1.08 3.81 6.52
C LEU A 30 -0.36 4.03 5.20
N ILE A 31 0.77 4.72 5.24
CA ILE A 31 1.60 5.08 4.09
C ILE A 31 2.84 4.20 4.12
N ALA A 32 3.09 3.44 3.07
CA ALA A 32 4.17 2.48 3.07
C ALA A 32 5.07 2.52 1.84
N GLY A 33 6.32 2.13 2.06
CA GLY A 33 7.35 1.93 1.05
C GLY A 33 8.68 1.58 1.72
N ARG A 34 9.77 1.57 0.96
CA ARG A 34 11.12 1.24 1.45
C ARG A 34 11.79 2.37 2.24
N ASP A 35 11.33 3.61 2.06
CA ASP A 35 11.94 4.82 2.61
C ASP A 35 11.04 5.39 3.72
N GLU A 36 11.46 5.18 4.96
CA GLU A 36 10.74 5.65 6.15
C GLU A 36 10.62 7.18 6.19
N HIS A 37 11.66 7.89 5.79
CA HIS A 37 11.68 9.36 5.82
C HIS A 37 10.64 9.93 4.86
N LYS A 38 10.53 9.39 3.64
CA LYS A 38 9.51 9.82 2.67
C LYS A 38 8.10 9.49 3.11
N ALA A 39 7.87 8.29 3.66
CA ALA A 39 6.57 7.92 4.21
C ALA A 39 6.16 8.83 5.37
N THR A 40 7.09 9.12 6.27
CA THR A 40 6.90 10.01 7.43
C THR A 40 6.63 11.44 7.01
N ALA A 41 7.40 11.97 6.05
CA ALA A 41 7.21 13.32 5.51
C ALA A 41 5.80 13.48 4.90
N LEU A 42 5.33 12.48 4.14
CA LEU A 42 3.96 12.51 3.63
C LEU A 42 2.92 12.42 4.74
N ALA A 43 3.13 11.57 5.74
CA ALA A 43 2.21 11.45 6.88
C ALA A 43 2.06 12.77 7.66
N TYR A 44 3.16 13.52 7.84
CA TYR A 44 3.13 14.87 8.41
C TYR A 44 2.41 15.86 7.52
N LYS A 45 2.69 15.86 6.20
CA LYS A 45 1.99 16.72 5.23
C LYS A 45 0.47 16.51 5.26
N LEU A 46 0.03 15.28 5.51
CA LEU A 46 -1.39 14.91 5.60
C LEU A 46 -2.00 15.08 6.99
N GLY A 47 -1.21 15.45 8.01
CA GLY A 47 -1.70 15.69 9.37
C GLY A 47 -2.13 14.44 10.13
N ILE A 48 -1.64 13.24 9.76
CA ILE A 48 -2.06 11.96 10.38
C ILE A 48 -1.04 11.34 11.35
N GLY A 49 0.14 11.94 11.49
CA GLY A 49 1.18 11.50 12.41
C GLY A 49 2.16 10.47 11.83
N ALA A 50 3.40 10.48 12.33
CA ALA A 50 4.48 9.60 11.86
C ALA A 50 4.23 8.11 12.12
N ASP A 51 3.38 7.77 13.10
CA ASP A 51 2.96 6.40 13.37
C ASP A 51 2.23 5.75 12.17
N ARG A 52 1.78 6.56 11.20
CA ARG A 52 1.16 6.09 9.96
C ARG A 52 2.14 5.72 8.86
N ALA A 53 3.41 6.08 9.00
CA ALA A 53 4.47 5.62 8.12
C ALA A 53 4.86 4.18 8.47
N LYS A 54 5.03 3.33 7.44
CA LYS A 54 5.47 1.95 7.60
C LYS A 54 6.53 1.59 6.56
N ILE A 55 7.61 0.97 7.00
CA ILE A 55 8.60 0.37 6.11
C ILE A 55 8.05 -0.96 5.62
N VAL A 56 7.70 -1.04 4.33
CA VAL A 56 7.20 -2.25 3.68
C VAL A 56 7.81 -2.34 2.30
N ASP A 57 8.44 -3.47 2.02
CA ASP A 57 9.00 -3.80 0.70
C ASP A 57 8.05 -4.74 -0.04
N ALA A 58 7.64 -4.34 -1.25
CA ALA A 58 6.77 -5.14 -2.12
C ALA A 58 7.39 -6.49 -2.50
N THR A 59 8.72 -6.57 -2.52
CA THR A 59 9.49 -7.77 -2.88
C THR A 59 9.78 -8.68 -1.70
N SER A 60 9.41 -8.27 -0.48
CA SER A 60 9.70 -9.05 0.72
C SER A 60 8.91 -10.37 0.72
N PRO A 61 9.57 -11.52 0.95
CA PRO A 61 8.87 -12.79 1.14
C PRO A 61 8.03 -12.81 2.44
N GLN A 62 8.24 -11.85 3.35
CA GLN A 62 7.48 -11.70 4.59
C GLN A 62 6.29 -10.73 4.46
N LEU A 63 5.98 -10.24 3.26
CA LEU A 63 4.93 -9.24 3.05
C LEU A 63 3.58 -9.68 3.67
N ALA A 64 3.15 -10.92 3.44
CA ALA A 64 1.90 -11.44 4.01
C ALA A 64 1.91 -11.40 5.56
N LEU A 65 3.04 -11.71 6.18
CA LEU A 65 3.20 -11.63 7.64
C LEU A 65 3.15 -10.18 8.13
N GLN A 66 3.81 -9.26 7.42
CA GLN A 66 3.78 -7.83 7.76
C GLN A 66 2.36 -7.27 7.65
N LEU A 67 1.62 -7.60 6.60
CA LEU A 67 0.22 -7.18 6.41
C LEU A 67 -0.68 -7.67 7.56
N ARG A 68 -0.51 -8.93 7.99
CA ARG A 68 -1.25 -9.48 9.16
C ARG A 68 -0.86 -8.78 10.46
N LYS A 69 0.43 -8.57 10.71
CA LYS A 69 0.90 -7.86 11.92
C LYS A 69 0.40 -6.42 12.00
N LEU A 70 0.22 -5.76 10.86
CA LEU A 70 -0.34 -4.41 10.77
C LEU A 70 -1.87 -4.40 10.73
N GLU A 71 -2.52 -5.57 10.74
CA GLU A 71 -3.98 -5.74 10.66
C GLU A 71 -4.58 -5.03 9.44
N ILE A 72 -3.92 -5.15 8.28
CA ILE A 72 -4.38 -4.47 7.05
C ILE A 72 -5.66 -5.12 6.55
N GLY A 73 -6.71 -4.31 6.34
CA GLY A 73 -7.97 -4.75 5.73
C GLY A 73 -8.00 -4.56 4.21
N THR A 74 -7.30 -3.55 3.71
CA THR A 74 -7.11 -3.32 2.26
C THR A 74 -5.67 -2.87 1.97
N LEU A 75 -5.05 -3.53 1.00
CA LEU A 75 -3.79 -3.14 0.39
C LEU A 75 -4.05 -2.46 -0.96
N ILE A 76 -3.53 -1.25 -1.15
CA ILE A 76 -3.49 -0.56 -2.43
C ILE A 76 -2.03 -0.53 -2.90
N HIS A 77 -1.73 -1.25 -3.99
CA HIS A 77 -0.42 -1.38 -4.58
C HIS A 77 -0.18 -0.30 -5.64
N THR A 78 0.70 0.64 -5.33
CA THR A 78 1.16 1.67 -6.27
C THR A 78 2.68 1.72 -6.39
N ALA A 79 3.38 0.72 -5.86
CA ALA A 79 4.83 0.58 -6.04
C ALA A 79 5.13 0.16 -7.50
N GLY A 80 6.15 0.76 -8.10
CA GLY A 80 6.67 0.36 -9.41
C GLY A 80 7.93 -0.51 -9.30
N PRO A 81 8.47 -0.97 -10.44
CA PRO A 81 7.98 -0.76 -11.81
C PRO A 81 6.65 -1.48 -12.07
N PHE A 82 5.82 -0.95 -12.97
CA PHE A 82 4.49 -1.51 -13.29
C PHE A 82 4.50 -2.54 -14.42
N GLN A 83 5.51 -2.48 -15.29
CA GLN A 83 5.73 -3.45 -16.35
C GLN A 83 6.37 -4.72 -15.78
N GLU A 84 6.01 -5.87 -16.35
CA GLU A 84 6.53 -7.19 -15.96
C GLU A 84 6.34 -7.55 -14.47
N GLN A 85 5.34 -6.93 -13.82
CA GLN A 85 4.99 -7.31 -12.45
C GLN A 85 4.53 -8.76 -12.38
N ASN A 86 5.04 -9.47 -11.39
CA ASN A 86 4.51 -10.77 -10.99
C ASN A 86 3.36 -10.59 -9.98
N TYR A 87 2.69 -11.69 -9.64
CA TYR A 87 1.54 -11.68 -8.73
C TYR A 87 1.93 -11.76 -7.24
N ALA A 88 3.19 -11.61 -6.86
CA ALA A 88 3.65 -11.89 -5.50
C ALA A 88 2.94 -11.02 -4.44
N VAL A 89 2.67 -9.76 -4.75
CA VAL A 89 1.96 -8.86 -3.81
C VAL A 89 0.48 -9.21 -3.71
N ALA A 90 -0.19 -9.51 -4.83
CA ALA A 90 -1.58 -9.98 -4.83
C ALA A 90 -1.71 -11.29 -4.02
N GLN A 91 -0.80 -12.24 -4.24
CA GLN A 91 -0.71 -13.49 -3.48
C GLN A 91 -0.47 -13.24 -1.99
N ALA A 92 0.40 -12.29 -1.63
CA ALA A 92 0.63 -11.91 -0.24
C ALA A 92 -0.62 -11.31 0.42
N ALA A 93 -1.40 -10.51 -0.31
CA ALA A 93 -2.66 -9.96 0.18
C ALA A 93 -3.70 -11.07 0.43
N ILE A 94 -3.83 -12.03 -0.48
CA ILE A 94 -4.67 -13.23 -0.30
C ILE A 94 -4.26 -14.00 0.95
N GLN A 95 -2.96 -14.29 1.11
CA GLN A 95 -2.42 -14.99 2.29
C GLN A 95 -2.63 -14.20 3.59
N ALA A 96 -2.66 -12.87 3.52
CA ALA A 96 -2.97 -11.99 4.65
C ALA A 96 -4.47 -11.82 4.89
N ARG A 97 -5.32 -12.33 3.99
CA ARG A 97 -6.79 -12.17 3.99
C ARG A 97 -7.23 -10.70 3.95
N CYS A 98 -6.51 -9.86 3.20
CA CYS A 98 -6.88 -8.47 2.97
C CYS A 98 -7.28 -8.23 1.52
N ASN A 99 -8.13 -7.22 1.29
CA ASN A 99 -8.50 -6.84 -0.07
C ASN A 99 -7.28 -6.28 -0.81
N TYR A 100 -7.21 -6.50 -2.12
CA TYR A 100 -6.12 -6.04 -2.97
C TYR A 100 -6.64 -5.13 -4.08
N PHE A 101 -5.95 -4.01 -4.30
CA PHE A 101 -6.19 -3.06 -5.39
C PHE A 101 -4.83 -2.67 -5.98
N ASP A 102 -4.76 -2.47 -7.29
CA ASP A 102 -3.58 -1.95 -7.99
C ASP A 102 -4.00 -0.97 -9.10
N LEU A 103 -3.04 -0.45 -9.88
CA LEU A 103 -3.29 0.50 -10.97
C LEU A 103 -3.66 -0.15 -12.31
N ALA A 104 -3.59 -1.49 -12.40
CA ALA A 104 -3.94 -2.29 -13.56
C ALA A 104 -3.22 -1.87 -14.86
N ASP A 105 -1.91 -1.60 -14.77
CA ASP A 105 -1.14 -0.95 -15.84
C ASP A 105 -1.04 -1.76 -17.15
N ALA A 106 -1.27 -3.08 -17.11
CA ALA A 106 -1.26 -3.93 -18.30
C ALA A 106 -2.42 -4.93 -18.32
N ARG A 107 -3.10 -5.04 -19.48
CA ARG A 107 -4.18 -6.03 -19.69
C ARG A 107 -3.74 -7.46 -19.38
N ALA A 108 -2.53 -7.83 -19.78
CA ALA A 108 -1.99 -9.18 -19.57
C ALA A 108 -1.86 -9.52 -18.08
N PHE A 109 -1.49 -8.54 -17.25
CA PHE A 109 -1.42 -8.71 -15.80
C PHE A 109 -2.80 -8.90 -15.18
N VAL A 110 -3.77 -8.07 -15.56
CA VAL A 110 -5.16 -8.19 -15.05
C VAL A 110 -5.78 -9.55 -15.39
N GLY A 111 -5.48 -10.10 -16.57
CA GLY A 111 -6.03 -11.39 -17.00
C GLY A 111 -5.56 -12.62 -16.19
N GLY A 112 -4.55 -12.48 -15.32
CA GLY A 112 -4.03 -13.58 -14.52
C GLY A 112 -4.32 -13.50 -13.01
N ILE A 113 -5.18 -12.57 -12.57
CA ILE A 113 -5.63 -12.40 -11.17
C ILE A 113 -6.99 -13.04 -10.93
#